data_AF-A0A9P0EKL8-F1
#
_entry.id   AF-A0A9P0EKL8-F1
#
_cell.length_a   1.000
_cell.length_b   1.000
_cell.length_c   1.000
_cell.angle_alpha   90.00
_cell.angle_beta   90.00
_cell.angle_gamma   90.00
#
_symmetry.space_group_name_H-M   'P 1'
#
loop_
_entity.id
_entity.type
_entity.pdbx_description
1 polymer ?
#
loop_
_entity_poly.entity_id
_entity_poly.type
_entity_poly.pdbx_seq_one_letter_code
_entity_poly.pdbx_strand_id
1 'polypeptide(L)'
;MTFTIKIKNQYQSGTRRSYCVAAQPALVKDEKSITVLPGEPGLMTPTFAVTDSLIHGSVTSVTFQYEYFAFVGVRKFENGQPKIELTKSVPISLGSGNENGSVVLVDWNEGYIDINLAEQKDLEEHQLRLAPKDAVRIKCLRPPNAGNKTKYVVGLAQRLVTGEDNNNAGEEPVPIVAVAHQSDKLYTIWPSAIMVVNATDSTTFEGQVLQSGTRMVPVDLSSVKKNKSPQISLVETNKGFYIGGTTLVVAKSLWELCTSGVSSEPPPRVPQQQPPLHKQTAPKWKDEADKLGFTFFRQLHAYKFLTKYNATQLASFHSDEQIKRIAMNAKTWGDKIRAKDGYSDEYLDDLLVLALFDTILFLDNSWSMNDSNEPTEELQDIAGSIVEVESIYENTPSVRIEFLNGKPRDDTAETADEVRAKIANIDNFGSTPLGAQLRKKILDQFVYPKLQAKGTFRPVLICVITDGAPDPSEKGRFQLEIQECKKLLGNRDRTLVGDKHVLFQISRVGKLREAEKFMRSLKADPELKNILHVTSYQELEFTDDSNDPIFTYSAAISRLAGAALLGLKRDENGEFVFPVSQ
;
A
#
# COMPACT_ATOMS: atom_id res chain seq x y z
N MET A 1 14.30 14.93 -6.13
CA MET A 1 15.09 15.96 -6.85
C MET A 1 14.66 15.94 -8.31
N THR A 2 14.30 17.08 -8.92
CA THR A 2 13.93 17.16 -10.33
C THR A 2 15.11 17.58 -11.20
N PHE A 3 15.27 16.97 -12.37
CA PHE A 3 16.28 17.34 -13.37
C PHE A 3 15.60 17.77 -14.65
N THR A 4 16.14 18.80 -15.29
CA THR A 4 15.63 19.31 -16.57
C THR A 4 16.74 19.34 -17.62
N ILE A 5 16.50 18.68 -18.75
CA ILE A 5 17.31 18.75 -19.96
C ILE A 5 16.63 19.71 -20.92
N LYS A 6 17.18 20.91 -21.12
CA LYS A 6 16.73 21.86 -22.14
C LYS A 6 17.49 21.64 -23.43
N ILE A 7 16.79 21.57 -24.55
CA ILE A 7 17.38 21.36 -25.87
C ILE A 7 16.97 22.51 -26.77
N LYS A 8 17.94 23.25 -27.29
CA LYS A 8 17.72 24.34 -28.25
C LYS A 8 18.07 23.87 -29.66
N ASN A 9 17.13 24.00 -30.59
CA ASN A 9 17.38 23.73 -32.00
C ASN A 9 18.08 24.94 -32.66
N GLN A 10 19.34 24.79 -33.04
CA GLN A 10 20.10 25.72 -33.87
C GLN A 10 20.70 25.03 -35.12
N TYR A 11 20.16 23.88 -35.54
CA TYR A 11 20.75 23.07 -36.61
C TYR A 11 20.84 23.82 -37.94
N GLN A 12 19.68 24.17 -38.52
CA GLN A 12 19.58 24.96 -39.74
C GLN A 12 18.22 25.66 -39.80
N SER A 13 18.18 26.88 -40.33
CA SER A 13 16.92 27.61 -40.53
C SER A 13 16.00 26.85 -41.49
N GLY A 14 14.71 26.73 -41.13
CA GLY A 14 13.70 26.00 -41.90
C GLY A 14 13.59 24.50 -41.59
N THR A 15 14.54 23.90 -40.88
CA THR A 15 14.48 22.49 -40.48
C THR A 15 13.79 22.34 -39.13
N ARG A 16 12.77 21.49 -39.05
CA ARG A 16 12.15 21.10 -37.79
C ARG A 16 12.89 19.90 -37.18
N ARG A 17 13.05 19.90 -35.86
CA ARG A 17 13.76 18.84 -35.12
C ARG A 17 12.90 18.36 -33.96
N SER A 18 12.75 17.04 -33.85
CA SER A 18 12.29 16.38 -32.63
C SER A 18 13.50 15.71 -31.97
N TYR A 19 13.42 15.50 -30.66
CA TYR A 19 14.49 14.87 -29.90
C TYR A 19 13.95 13.68 -29.13
N CYS A 20 14.72 12.61 -29.08
CA CYS A 20 14.50 11.51 -28.15
C CYS A 20 15.53 11.59 -27.01
N VAL A 21 15.06 11.30 -25.81
CA VAL A 21 15.87 11.16 -24.60
C VAL A 21 15.71 9.73 -24.10
N ALA A 22 16.81 9.11 -23.71
CA ALA A 22 16.82 7.81 -23.06
C ALA A 22 17.90 7.78 -21.97
N ALA A 23 17.86 6.81 -21.06
CA ALA A 23 19.00 6.58 -20.18
C ALA A 23 20.14 5.96 -20.98
N GLN A 24 21.39 6.31 -20.65
CA GLN A 24 22.51 5.51 -21.13
C GLN A 24 22.30 4.05 -20.65
N PRO A 25 22.56 3.05 -21.49
CA PRO A 25 22.34 1.66 -21.10
C PRO A 25 23.03 1.33 -19.78
N ALA A 26 22.25 0.76 -18.86
CA ALA A 26 22.72 0.37 -17.54
C ALA A 26 23.71 -0.80 -17.63
N LEU A 27 24.61 -0.91 -16.65
CA LEU A 27 25.34 -2.16 -16.45
C LEU A 27 24.37 -3.18 -15.83
N VAL A 28 24.12 -4.27 -16.54
CA VAL A 28 23.28 -5.37 -16.03
C VAL A 28 24.10 -6.64 -15.98
N LYS A 29 24.11 -7.29 -14.81
CA LYS A 29 24.70 -8.62 -14.62
C LYS A 29 23.65 -9.61 -14.18
N ASP A 30 23.75 -10.84 -14.66
CA ASP A 30 23.00 -11.95 -14.08
C ASP A 30 23.74 -12.61 -12.91
N GLU A 31 23.13 -13.63 -12.31
CA GLU A 31 23.68 -14.41 -11.19
C GLU A 31 25.05 -15.05 -11.47
N LYS A 32 25.36 -15.34 -12.74
CA LYS A 32 26.65 -15.88 -13.17
C LYS A 32 27.69 -14.78 -13.41
N SER A 33 27.35 -13.53 -13.06
CA SER A 33 28.14 -12.33 -13.32
C SER A 33 28.38 -12.05 -14.80
N ILE A 34 27.56 -12.63 -15.69
CA ILE A 34 27.67 -12.38 -17.13
C ILE A 34 27.03 -11.02 -17.41
N THR A 35 27.79 -10.12 -18.03
CA THR A 35 27.28 -8.82 -18.49
C THR A 35 26.27 -9.06 -19.60
N VAL A 36 25.04 -8.56 -19.40
CA VAL A 36 23.99 -8.61 -20.41
C VAL A 36 24.22 -7.48 -21.40
N LEU A 37 24.62 -7.81 -22.63
CA LEU A 37 24.94 -6.83 -23.67
C LEU A 37 23.69 -6.43 -24.48
N PRO A 38 23.65 -5.21 -25.07
CA PRO A 38 22.56 -4.78 -25.93
C PRO A 38 22.47 -5.57 -27.25
N GLY A 39 21.26 -5.93 -27.69
CA GLY A 39 20.98 -6.38 -29.07
C GLY A 39 20.56 -7.86 -29.26
N GLU A 40 20.94 -8.77 -28.37
CA GLU A 40 20.40 -10.14 -28.23
C GLU A 40 19.17 -10.11 -27.29
N PRO A 41 18.42 -11.19 -26.95
CA PRO A 41 17.25 -11.09 -26.03
C PRO A 41 17.55 -10.52 -24.61
N GLY A 42 18.76 -10.02 -24.39
CA GLY A 42 19.23 -9.16 -23.30
C GLY A 42 18.90 -7.67 -23.46
N LEU A 43 19.81 -6.79 -23.07
CA LEU A 43 19.52 -5.42 -22.59
C LEU A 43 18.79 -4.55 -23.62
N MET A 44 17.65 -3.99 -23.21
CA MET A 44 16.83 -3.08 -23.98
C MET A 44 16.88 -1.68 -23.36
N THR A 45 16.99 -0.65 -24.21
CA THR A 45 17.01 0.76 -23.81
C THR A 45 15.80 1.46 -24.43
N PRO A 46 14.69 1.58 -23.68
CA PRO A 46 13.51 2.28 -24.14
C PRO A 46 13.76 3.77 -24.24
N THR A 47 13.11 4.43 -25.19
CA THR A 47 13.01 5.89 -25.26
C THR A 47 12.23 6.38 -24.05
N PHE A 48 12.86 7.22 -23.23
CA PHE A 48 12.29 7.77 -22.01
C PHE A 48 11.36 8.96 -22.28
N ALA A 49 11.69 9.79 -23.28
CA ALA A 49 10.83 10.89 -23.70
C ALA A 49 11.07 11.23 -25.17
N VAL A 50 10.04 11.71 -25.86
CA VAL A 50 10.13 12.28 -27.20
C VAL A 50 9.55 13.69 -27.18
N THR A 51 10.25 14.63 -27.78
CA THR A 51 9.80 16.03 -27.83
C THR A 51 9.04 16.33 -29.11
N ASP A 52 8.13 17.29 -29.01
CA ASP A 52 7.49 17.88 -30.18
C ASP A 52 8.50 18.44 -31.19
N SER A 53 8.00 18.64 -32.41
CA SER A 53 8.77 19.17 -33.53
C SER A 53 9.07 20.66 -33.34
N LEU A 54 10.34 21.00 -33.14
CA LEU A 54 10.82 22.36 -32.89
C LEU A 54 11.32 23.03 -34.17
N ILE A 55 10.86 24.27 -34.42
CA ILE A 55 11.46 25.15 -35.42
C ILE A 55 12.84 25.66 -34.95
N HIS A 56 13.63 26.16 -35.90
CA HIS A 56 14.93 26.79 -35.61
C HIS A 56 14.79 27.93 -34.60
N GLY A 57 15.67 27.96 -33.61
CA GLY A 57 15.70 28.96 -32.53
C GLY A 57 14.89 28.57 -31.29
N SER A 58 13.94 27.65 -31.41
CA SER A 58 13.09 27.20 -30.31
C SER A 58 13.80 26.27 -29.33
N VAL A 59 13.24 26.19 -28.12
CA VAL A 59 13.72 25.36 -27.01
C VAL A 59 12.62 24.41 -26.57
N THR A 60 12.98 23.18 -26.25
CA THR A 60 12.14 22.22 -25.54
C THR A 60 12.84 21.79 -24.25
N SER A 61 12.09 21.16 -23.35
CA SER A 61 12.63 20.63 -22.11
C SER A 61 12.02 19.28 -21.78
N VAL A 62 12.85 18.36 -21.33
CA VAL A 62 12.44 17.10 -20.71
C VAL A 62 12.78 17.20 -19.23
N THR A 63 11.76 17.10 -18.37
CA THR A 63 11.90 17.16 -16.91
C THR A 63 11.51 15.83 -16.29
N PHE A 64 12.30 15.34 -15.34
CA PHE A 64 12.05 14.08 -14.66
C PHE A 64 12.52 14.11 -13.21
N GLN A 65 11.96 13.24 -12.39
CA GLN A 65 12.38 13.06 -11.01
C GLN A 65 13.51 12.04 -10.92
N TYR A 66 14.52 12.34 -10.11
CA TYR A 66 15.60 11.43 -9.74
C TYR A 66 15.12 10.45 -8.66
N GLU A 67 14.06 9.73 -9.00
CA GLU A 67 13.43 8.66 -8.23
C GLU A 67 13.39 7.45 -9.15
N TYR A 68 13.77 6.28 -8.63
CA TYR A 68 13.84 5.06 -9.41
C TYR A 68 12.74 4.10 -8.96
N PHE A 69 12.19 3.41 -9.95
CA PHE A 69 11.22 2.34 -9.75
C PHE A 69 11.77 1.07 -10.38
N ALA A 70 11.60 -0.07 -9.71
CA ALA A 70 11.67 -1.34 -10.42
C ALA A 70 10.31 -1.61 -11.05
N PHE A 71 10.29 -2.18 -12.25
CA PHE A 71 9.03 -2.45 -12.93
C PHE A 71 9.02 -3.85 -13.53
N VAL A 72 7.80 -4.30 -13.80
CA VAL A 72 7.52 -5.42 -14.69
C VAL A 72 6.56 -4.96 -15.77
N GLY A 73 6.79 -5.43 -17.00
CA GLY A 73 6.10 -4.94 -18.18
C GLY A 73 6.11 -5.93 -19.33
N VAL A 74 5.64 -5.44 -20.46
CA VAL A 74 5.39 -6.23 -21.66
C VAL A 74 6.11 -5.60 -22.84
N ARG A 75 6.88 -6.41 -23.56
CA ARG A 75 7.41 -6.07 -24.88
C ARG A 75 6.31 -6.28 -25.91
N LYS A 76 5.89 -5.18 -26.54
CA LYS A 76 4.98 -5.16 -27.68
C LYS A 76 5.70 -4.64 -28.93
N PHE A 77 4.98 -4.60 -30.04
CA PHE A 77 5.43 -3.94 -31.27
C PHE A 77 4.43 -2.85 -31.63
N GLU A 78 4.93 -1.66 -31.90
CA GLU A 78 4.17 -0.52 -32.40
C GLU A 78 4.89 -0.02 -33.65
N ASN A 79 4.15 0.13 -34.75
CA ASN A 79 4.71 0.49 -36.06
C ASN A 79 5.89 -0.40 -36.51
N GLY A 80 5.84 -1.68 -36.18
CA GLY A 80 6.91 -2.65 -36.49
C GLY A 80 8.17 -2.49 -35.64
N GLN A 81 8.21 -1.55 -34.70
CA GLN A 81 9.32 -1.34 -33.76
C GLN A 81 8.96 -1.89 -32.38
N PRO A 82 9.92 -2.53 -31.68
CA PRO A 82 9.71 -3.01 -30.31
C PRO A 82 9.43 -1.85 -29.35
N LYS A 83 8.44 -2.01 -28.47
CA LYS A 83 8.04 -1.07 -27.40
C LYS A 83 7.99 -1.79 -26.07
N ILE A 84 8.43 -1.12 -25.00
CA ILE A 84 8.19 -1.56 -23.63
C ILE A 84 7.00 -0.80 -23.06
N GLU A 85 5.98 -1.53 -22.64
CA GLU A 85 4.87 -1.00 -21.86
C GLU A 85 5.00 -1.48 -20.42
N LEU A 86 4.96 -0.52 -19.50
CA LEU A 86 4.95 -0.81 -18.07
C LEU A 86 3.60 -1.44 -17.68
N THR A 87 3.61 -2.40 -16.77
CA THR A 87 2.39 -3.01 -16.23
C THR A 87 2.25 -2.72 -14.74
N LYS A 88 3.34 -2.89 -14.00
CA LYS A 88 3.42 -2.54 -12.58
C LYS A 88 4.80 -2.03 -12.24
N SER A 89 4.87 -1.25 -11.17
CA SER A 89 6.14 -0.78 -10.64
C SER A 89 6.10 -0.59 -9.12
N VAL A 90 7.29 -0.60 -8.52
CA VAL A 90 7.51 -0.35 -7.10
C VAL A 90 8.67 0.63 -6.93
N PRO A 91 8.57 1.67 -6.08
CA PRO A 91 9.68 2.56 -5.81
C PRO A 91 10.84 1.79 -5.16
N ILE A 92 12.08 2.18 -5.49
CA ILE A 92 13.30 1.53 -4.99
C ILE A 92 14.34 2.53 -4.50
N SER A 93 15.24 2.07 -3.63
CA SER A 93 16.47 2.77 -3.29
C SER A 93 17.65 2.10 -3.97
N LEU A 94 18.54 2.88 -4.58
CA LEU A 94 19.81 2.38 -5.09
C LEU A 94 20.88 2.26 -3.99
N GLY A 95 20.56 2.69 -2.76
CA GLY A 95 21.51 2.83 -1.66
C GLY A 95 22.43 4.05 -1.85
N SER A 96 22.91 4.62 -0.74
CA SER A 96 23.85 5.74 -0.77
C SER A 96 24.80 5.69 0.43
N GLY A 97 25.98 6.32 0.32
CA GLY A 97 26.96 6.30 1.41
C GLY A 97 27.41 4.88 1.77
N ASN A 98 26.96 4.39 2.93
CA ASN A 98 27.20 3.05 3.47
C ASN A 98 25.98 2.10 3.34
N GLU A 99 24.89 2.56 2.70
CA GLU A 99 23.68 1.78 2.51
C GLU A 99 23.73 0.99 1.21
N ASN A 100 23.17 -0.22 1.27
CA ASN A 100 22.99 -1.11 0.11
C ASN A 100 21.71 -0.74 -0.66
N GLY A 101 21.64 -1.17 -1.91
CA GLY A 101 20.44 -1.00 -2.72
C GLY A 101 19.37 -2.05 -2.48
N SER A 102 18.15 -1.73 -2.94
CA SER A 102 16.96 -2.56 -2.81
C SER A 102 17.09 -3.89 -3.59
N VAL A 103 16.38 -4.90 -3.11
CA VAL A 103 16.12 -6.14 -3.84
C VAL A 103 14.62 -6.19 -4.10
N VAL A 104 14.23 -6.67 -5.27
CA VAL A 104 12.86 -6.72 -5.75
C VAL A 104 12.58 -8.14 -6.20
N LEU A 105 11.42 -8.68 -5.82
CA LEU A 105 10.93 -9.95 -6.32
C LEU A 105 9.88 -9.70 -7.38
N VAL A 106 9.95 -10.44 -8.47
CA VAL A 106 8.94 -10.47 -9.52
C VAL A 106 8.42 -11.89 -9.62
N ASP A 107 7.13 -12.08 -9.42
CA ASP A 107 6.52 -13.40 -9.35
C ASP A 107 5.27 -13.51 -10.22
N TRP A 108 5.00 -14.72 -10.69
CA TRP A 108 3.81 -15.06 -11.47
C TRP A 108 2.95 -16.03 -10.68
N ASN A 109 1.76 -15.57 -10.27
CA ASN A 109 0.79 -16.32 -9.48
C ASN A 109 -0.53 -16.39 -10.24
N GLU A 110 -0.98 -17.60 -10.58
CA GLU A 110 -2.34 -17.90 -11.05
C GLU A 110 -2.88 -17.02 -12.20
N GLY A 111 -1.99 -16.56 -13.09
CA GLY A 111 -2.35 -15.73 -14.25
C GLY A 111 -2.11 -14.23 -14.10
N TYR A 112 -1.65 -13.79 -12.92
CA TYR A 112 -1.29 -12.41 -12.63
C TYR A 112 0.20 -12.24 -12.30
N ILE A 113 0.71 -11.03 -12.50
CA ILE A 113 2.10 -10.66 -12.30
C ILE A 113 2.23 -9.75 -11.09
N ASP A 114 3.17 -10.08 -10.20
CA ASP A 114 3.41 -9.34 -8.98
C ASP A 114 4.85 -8.83 -8.91
N ILE A 115 5.05 -7.68 -8.28
CA ILE A 115 6.34 -7.03 -8.11
C ILE A 115 6.41 -6.32 -6.75
N ASN A 116 7.33 -6.75 -5.89
CA ASN A 116 7.44 -6.22 -4.52
C ASN A 116 8.91 -6.04 -4.11
N LEU A 117 9.15 -5.09 -3.20
CA LEU A 117 10.43 -5.03 -2.48
C LEU A 117 10.62 -6.31 -1.67
N ALA A 118 11.78 -6.92 -1.78
CA ALA A 118 12.12 -8.11 -1.00
C ALA A 118 12.33 -7.72 0.47
N GLU A 119 11.55 -8.33 1.35
CA GLU A 119 11.74 -8.22 2.79
C GLU A 119 12.89 -9.14 3.24
N GLN A 120 13.37 -8.98 4.48
CA GLN A 120 14.47 -9.81 5.01
C GLN A 120 14.20 -11.31 4.88
N LYS A 121 12.95 -11.73 5.06
CA LYS A 121 12.52 -13.13 4.87
C LYS A 121 12.79 -13.61 3.45
N ASP A 122 12.45 -12.81 2.46
CA ASP A 122 12.57 -13.16 1.05
C ASP A 122 14.04 -13.27 0.64
N LEU A 123 14.88 -12.42 1.23
CA LEU A 123 16.33 -12.50 1.09
C LEU A 123 16.87 -13.83 1.63
N GLU A 124 16.39 -14.28 2.79
CA GLU A 124 16.80 -15.55 3.39
C GLU A 124 16.24 -16.75 2.62
N GLU A 125 14.96 -16.73 2.28
CA GLU A 125 14.23 -17.77 1.55
C GLU A 125 14.86 -18.05 0.19
N HIS A 126 15.20 -17.00 -0.54
CA HIS A 126 15.81 -17.10 -1.86
C HIS A 126 17.34 -16.99 -1.83
N GLN A 127 17.95 -17.00 -0.64
CA GLN A 127 19.40 -16.88 -0.43
C GLN A 127 20.02 -15.66 -1.14
N LEU A 128 19.26 -14.58 -1.22
CA LEU A 128 19.65 -13.33 -1.85
C LEU A 128 20.38 -12.46 -0.82
N ARG A 129 21.30 -11.65 -1.33
CA ARG A 129 21.87 -10.54 -0.56
C ARG A 129 21.28 -9.24 -1.06
N LEU A 130 21.32 -8.20 -0.23
CA LEU A 130 21.01 -6.84 -0.65
C LEU A 130 21.81 -6.47 -1.91
N ALA A 131 21.24 -5.57 -2.73
CA ALA A 131 21.95 -5.10 -3.90
C ALA A 131 23.17 -4.30 -3.45
N PRO A 132 24.29 -4.36 -4.19
CA PRO A 132 25.42 -3.47 -3.95
C PRO A 132 24.95 -2.01 -3.96
N LYS A 133 25.74 -1.14 -3.32
CA LYS A 133 25.56 0.30 -3.44
C LYS A 133 25.47 0.72 -4.92
N ASP A 134 24.61 1.72 -5.16
CA ASP A 134 24.30 2.31 -6.47
C ASP A 134 23.66 1.31 -7.45
N ALA A 135 23.00 0.26 -6.93
CA ALA A 135 22.40 -0.81 -7.71
C ALA A 135 21.03 -1.23 -7.19
N VAL A 136 20.27 -1.94 -8.01
CA VAL A 136 19.12 -2.73 -7.57
C VAL A 136 19.32 -4.19 -7.95
N ARG A 137 18.68 -5.10 -7.22
CA ARG A 137 18.51 -6.50 -7.63
C ARG A 137 17.07 -6.81 -7.93
N ILE A 138 16.82 -7.51 -9.03
CA ILE A 138 15.49 -7.99 -9.40
C ILE A 138 15.57 -9.50 -9.57
N LYS A 139 14.92 -10.24 -8.66
CA LYS A 139 14.78 -11.71 -8.71
C LYS A 139 13.45 -12.05 -9.37
N CYS A 140 13.51 -12.67 -10.54
CA CYS A 140 12.37 -13.29 -11.18
C CYS A 140 12.17 -14.68 -10.57
N LEU A 141 11.05 -14.91 -9.88
CA LEU A 141 10.73 -16.18 -9.23
C LEU A 141 10.14 -17.16 -10.25
N ARG A 142 8.87 -17.02 -10.61
CA ARG A 142 8.18 -17.89 -11.58
C ARG A 142 7.95 -17.22 -12.93
N PRO A 143 7.90 -17.99 -14.04
CA PRO A 143 7.57 -17.47 -15.35
C PRO A 143 6.05 -17.44 -15.58
N PRO A 144 5.58 -16.68 -16.59
CA PRO A 144 4.20 -16.78 -17.07
C PRO A 144 3.86 -18.18 -17.59
N ASN A 145 2.56 -18.50 -17.60
CA ASN A 145 1.99 -19.72 -18.20
C ASN A 145 2.56 -20.02 -19.61
N ALA A 146 2.69 -21.30 -19.94
CA ALA A 146 3.36 -21.80 -21.15
C ALA A 146 2.78 -21.15 -22.44
N GLY A 147 3.59 -20.32 -23.12
CA GLY A 147 3.23 -19.68 -24.39
C GLY A 147 3.76 -18.25 -24.59
N ASN A 148 4.14 -17.53 -23.52
CA ASN A 148 4.52 -16.10 -23.57
C ASN A 148 5.91 -15.76 -22.98
N LYS A 149 6.85 -16.72 -22.88
CA LYS A 149 8.11 -16.57 -22.12
C LYS A 149 9.04 -15.43 -22.58
N THR A 150 8.93 -14.93 -23.81
CA THR A 150 9.76 -13.85 -24.36
C THR A 150 9.08 -12.48 -24.39
N LYS A 151 7.82 -12.40 -23.95
CA LYS A 151 6.99 -11.20 -24.01
C LYS A 151 7.21 -10.28 -22.81
N TYR A 152 7.55 -10.82 -21.65
CA TYR A 152 7.65 -10.04 -20.42
C TYR A 152 9.06 -9.54 -20.16
N VAL A 153 9.14 -8.35 -19.57
CA VAL A 153 10.39 -7.70 -19.23
C VAL A 153 10.36 -7.18 -17.80
N VAL A 154 11.53 -7.07 -17.19
CA VAL A 154 11.75 -6.40 -15.91
C VAL A 154 12.83 -5.34 -16.06
N GLY A 155 12.85 -4.34 -15.20
CA GLY A 155 13.91 -3.33 -15.26
C GLY A 155 13.68 -2.13 -14.36
N LEU A 156 14.25 -0.99 -14.76
CA LEU A 156 14.09 0.28 -14.04
C LEU A 156 13.26 1.27 -14.84
N ALA A 157 12.50 2.08 -14.12
CA ALA A 157 11.72 3.20 -14.64
C ALA A 157 11.98 4.46 -13.80
N GLN A 158 11.68 5.63 -14.36
CA GLN A 158 11.76 6.93 -13.67
C GLN A 158 10.53 7.76 -13.97
N ARG A 159 10.19 8.68 -13.07
CA ARG A 159 9.01 9.53 -13.27
C ARG A 159 9.33 10.70 -14.21
N LEU A 160 8.69 10.71 -15.38
CA LEU A 160 8.64 11.88 -16.25
C LEU A 160 7.70 12.91 -15.62
N VAL A 161 7.97 14.21 -15.81
CA VAL A 161 7.09 15.30 -15.33
C VAL A 161 6.50 15.98 -16.56
N THR A 162 5.22 15.75 -16.84
CA THR A 162 4.51 16.50 -17.88
C THR A 162 3.69 17.66 -17.28
N GLY A 163 3.69 18.82 -17.96
CA GLY A 163 2.96 20.03 -17.53
C GLY A 163 3.74 21.00 -16.62
N GLU A 164 3.21 22.22 -16.45
CA GLU A 164 3.80 23.28 -15.61
C GLU A 164 3.40 23.17 -14.11
N ASP A 165 2.42 22.33 -13.79
CA ASP A 165 1.92 22.13 -12.43
C ASP A 165 2.65 20.98 -11.73
N ASN A 166 3.66 21.33 -10.92
CA ASN A 166 4.45 20.41 -10.09
C ASN A 166 3.66 19.65 -8.99
N ASN A 167 2.33 19.75 -8.96
CA ASN A 167 1.46 19.23 -7.89
C ASN A 167 0.55 18.06 -8.30
N ASN A 168 0.58 17.61 -9.56
CA ASN A 168 -0.16 16.42 -9.97
C ASN A 168 0.64 15.14 -9.69
N ALA A 169 0.48 14.60 -8.48
CA ALA A 169 0.84 13.23 -8.17
C ALA A 169 -0.11 12.27 -8.91
N GLY A 170 0.26 11.86 -10.14
CA GLY A 170 -0.60 10.97 -10.93
C GLY A 170 -0.02 10.33 -12.19
N GLU A 171 1.22 10.62 -12.61
CA GLU A 171 1.78 9.98 -13.82
C GLU A 171 2.57 8.70 -13.49
N GLU A 172 2.26 7.60 -14.18
CA GLU A 172 3.01 6.35 -14.10
C GLU A 172 4.49 6.55 -14.51
N PRO A 173 5.46 5.86 -13.89
CA PRO A 173 6.86 5.99 -14.27
C PRO A 173 7.12 5.42 -15.67
N VAL A 174 8.11 5.97 -16.38
CA VAL A 174 8.47 5.55 -17.74
C VAL A 174 9.70 4.63 -17.71
N PRO A 175 9.67 3.46 -18.36
CA PRO A 175 10.81 2.54 -18.45
C PRO A 175 12.08 3.19 -19.02
N ILE A 176 13.21 2.99 -18.35
CA ILE A 176 14.54 3.47 -18.79
C ILE A 176 15.53 2.35 -19.13
N VAL A 177 15.28 1.14 -18.62
CA VAL A 177 16.04 -0.06 -18.94
C VAL A 177 15.13 -1.27 -18.82
N ALA A 178 15.22 -2.22 -19.74
CA ALA A 178 14.46 -3.45 -19.66
C ALA A 178 15.32 -4.66 -20.03
N VAL A 179 15.09 -5.78 -19.36
CA VAL A 179 15.65 -7.09 -19.71
C VAL A 179 14.53 -8.12 -19.75
N ALA A 180 14.67 -9.16 -20.58
CA ALA A 180 13.69 -10.22 -20.65
C ALA A 180 13.50 -10.89 -19.28
N HIS A 181 12.25 -11.07 -18.86
CA HIS A 181 11.93 -11.85 -17.68
C HIS A 181 12.32 -13.31 -17.91
N GLN A 182 13.13 -13.87 -17.02
CA GLN A 182 13.54 -15.29 -17.08
C GLN A 182 13.31 -15.93 -15.72
N SER A 183 12.66 -17.10 -15.72
CA SER A 183 12.35 -17.84 -14.48
C SER A 183 13.60 -18.06 -13.65
N ASP A 184 13.45 -17.92 -12.33
CA ASP A 184 14.49 -18.09 -11.32
C ASP A 184 15.75 -17.23 -11.53
N LYS A 185 15.68 -16.19 -12.37
CA LYS A 185 16.87 -15.38 -12.69
C LYS A 185 16.98 -14.16 -11.78
N LEU A 186 18.19 -13.92 -11.27
CA LEU A 186 18.54 -12.70 -10.55
C LEU A 186 19.30 -11.73 -11.47
N TYR A 187 18.79 -10.52 -11.63
CA TYR A 187 19.48 -9.42 -12.30
C TYR A 187 19.99 -8.42 -11.27
N THR A 188 21.22 -7.96 -11.41
CA THR A 188 21.73 -6.77 -10.72
C THR A 188 21.91 -5.65 -11.74
N ILE A 189 21.28 -4.50 -11.50
CA ILE A 189 21.21 -3.38 -12.44
C ILE A 189 21.83 -2.16 -11.77
N TRP A 190 22.86 -1.58 -12.40
CA TRP A 190 23.44 -0.30 -12.05
C TRP A 190 22.99 0.75 -13.07
N PRO A 191 22.05 1.63 -12.73
CA PRO A 191 21.62 2.68 -13.65
C PRO A 191 22.77 3.64 -13.92
N SER A 192 22.82 4.18 -15.14
CA SER A 192 23.74 5.28 -15.44
C SER A 192 23.20 6.59 -14.88
N ALA A 193 24.10 7.45 -14.39
CA ALA A 193 23.79 8.85 -14.08
C ALA A 193 23.80 9.75 -15.33
N ILE A 194 23.88 9.15 -16.52
CA ILE A 194 23.99 9.83 -17.81
C ILE A 194 22.72 9.56 -18.61
N MET A 195 22.10 10.63 -19.07
CA MET A 195 21.05 10.57 -20.09
C MET A 195 21.68 10.68 -21.47
N VAL A 196 21.07 10.09 -22.47
CA VAL A 196 21.51 10.19 -23.86
C VAL A 196 20.43 10.90 -24.67
N VAL A 197 20.85 11.82 -25.52
CA VAL A 197 19.97 12.61 -26.37
C VAL A 197 20.35 12.35 -27.82
N ASN A 198 19.35 12.24 -28.69
CA ASN A 198 19.58 12.32 -30.13
C ASN A 198 18.41 13.07 -30.78
N ALA A 199 18.69 13.69 -31.91
CA ALA A 199 17.63 14.17 -32.75
C ALA A 199 17.00 12.99 -33.50
N THR A 200 15.68 13.02 -33.59
CA THR A 200 14.90 11.94 -34.16
C THR A 200 13.88 12.44 -35.17
N ASP A 201 13.28 11.51 -35.91
CA ASP A 201 12.17 11.78 -36.81
C ASP A 201 10.82 11.65 -36.10
N SER A 202 9.73 11.96 -36.82
CA SER A 202 8.37 11.90 -36.31
C SER A 202 7.86 10.48 -36.06
N THR A 203 8.65 9.44 -36.32
CA THR A 203 8.24 8.05 -36.15
C THR A 203 8.69 7.47 -34.81
N THR A 204 9.54 8.18 -34.07
CA THR A 204 9.98 7.75 -32.73
C THR A 204 8.94 8.07 -31.68
N PHE A 205 8.68 7.12 -30.78
CA PHE A 205 7.68 7.25 -29.73
C PHE A 205 8.23 6.80 -28.36
N GLU A 206 7.55 7.19 -27.28
CA GLU A 206 7.92 6.83 -25.92
C GLU A 206 7.82 5.31 -25.69
N GLY A 207 8.78 4.75 -24.95
CA GLY A 207 8.89 3.32 -24.70
C GLY A 207 9.46 2.51 -25.88
N GLN A 208 9.68 3.12 -27.05
CA GLN A 208 10.33 2.44 -28.18
C GLN A 208 11.74 1.96 -27.80
N VAL A 209 12.06 0.69 -28.03
CA VAL A 209 13.40 0.17 -27.79
C VAL A 209 14.35 0.65 -28.88
N LEU A 210 15.36 1.42 -28.47
CA LEU A 210 16.37 1.95 -29.38
C LEU A 210 17.24 0.82 -29.96
N GLN A 211 17.56 0.94 -31.25
CA GLN A 211 18.42 -0.01 -31.95
C GLN A 211 19.89 0.16 -31.53
N SER A 212 20.65 -0.93 -31.47
CA SER A 212 22.07 -0.91 -31.05
C SER A 212 22.92 0.09 -31.83
N GLY A 213 22.62 0.32 -33.12
CA GLY A 213 23.32 1.27 -33.99
C GLY A 213 22.92 2.74 -33.82
N THR A 214 21.95 3.07 -32.96
CA THR A 214 21.51 4.46 -32.77
C THR A 214 22.65 5.32 -32.20
N ARG A 215 22.93 6.44 -32.86
CA ARG A 215 23.92 7.43 -32.42
C ARG A 215 23.29 8.37 -31.40
N MET A 216 23.98 8.61 -30.29
CA MET A 216 23.47 9.49 -29.25
C MET A 216 24.61 10.34 -28.67
N VAL A 217 24.25 11.47 -28.06
CA VAL A 217 25.16 12.28 -27.25
C VAL A 217 24.91 12.05 -25.76
N PRO A 218 25.95 11.77 -24.96
CA PRO A 218 25.81 11.62 -23.52
C PRO A 218 25.67 12.98 -22.84
N VAL A 219 24.80 13.03 -21.84
CA VAL A 219 24.50 14.19 -20.99
C VAL A 219 24.68 13.76 -19.54
N ASP A 220 25.86 14.08 -18.99
CA ASP A 220 26.23 13.69 -17.63
C ASP A 220 25.59 14.61 -16.59
N LEU A 221 24.64 14.06 -15.83
CA LEU A 221 23.88 14.76 -14.81
C LEU A 221 24.70 14.99 -13.52
N SER A 222 25.78 14.24 -13.30
CA SER A 222 26.60 14.34 -12.09
C SER A 222 27.38 15.64 -11.97
N SER A 223 27.61 16.30 -13.11
CA SER A 223 28.36 17.56 -13.23
C SER A 223 27.57 18.80 -12.78
N VAL A 224 26.25 18.67 -12.54
CA VAL A 224 25.37 19.81 -12.23
C VAL A 224 25.42 20.13 -10.72
N LYS A 225 25.76 21.38 -10.38
CA LYS A 225 25.76 21.85 -8.98
C LYS A 225 24.40 21.60 -8.33
N LYS A 226 24.41 21.03 -7.11
CA LYS A 226 23.21 20.67 -6.31
C LYS A 226 22.44 21.92 -5.84
N ASN A 227 21.75 22.60 -6.75
CA ASN A 227 20.70 23.58 -6.46
C ASN A 227 19.33 22.88 -6.47
N LYS A 228 18.26 23.54 -5.99
CA LYS A 228 16.91 22.95 -5.84
C LYS A 228 16.31 22.38 -7.15
N SER A 229 16.77 22.81 -8.33
CA SER A 229 16.35 22.31 -9.65
C SER A 229 17.52 22.33 -10.66
N PRO A 230 18.38 21.29 -10.69
CA PRO A 230 19.48 21.17 -11.66
C PRO A 230 18.96 21.16 -13.11
N GLN A 231 19.59 21.98 -13.95
CA GLN A 231 19.26 22.10 -15.37
C GLN A 231 20.52 22.00 -16.23
N ILE A 232 20.44 21.23 -17.32
CA ILE A 232 21.45 21.21 -18.39
C ILE A 232 20.83 21.80 -19.65
N SER A 233 21.58 22.62 -20.37
CA SER A 233 21.14 23.22 -21.62
C SER A 233 22.03 22.77 -22.77
N LEU A 234 21.45 21.96 -23.64
CA LEU A 234 22.03 21.50 -24.90
C LEU A 234 21.63 22.43 -26.03
N VAL A 235 22.56 22.65 -26.95
CA VAL A 235 22.31 23.33 -28.22
C VAL A 235 22.71 22.39 -29.35
N GLU A 236 21.78 22.05 -30.23
CA GLU A 236 22.09 21.33 -31.46
C GLU A 236 22.38 22.34 -32.58
N THR A 237 23.51 22.21 -33.26
CA THR A 237 23.85 22.97 -34.48
C THR A 237 24.16 22.02 -35.63
N ASN A 238 24.36 22.54 -36.84
CA ASN A 238 24.86 21.76 -37.98
C ASN A 238 26.21 21.06 -37.73
N LYS A 239 26.98 21.49 -36.72
CA LYS A 239 28.26 20.90 -36.34
C LYS A 239 28.16 19.85 -35.22
N GLY A 240 26.99 19.66 -34.63
CA GLY A 240 26.75 18.73 -33.53
C GLY A 240 26.09 19.38 -32.30
N PHE A 241 26.13 18.68 -31.16
CA PHE A 241 25.56 19.14 -29.90
C PHE A 241 26.61 19.82 -29.03
N TYR A 242 26.17 20.82 -28.25
CA TYR A 242 27.02 21.62 -27.39
C TYR A 242 26.41 21.81 -25.99
N ILE A 243 27.25 21.80 -24.96
CA ILE A 243 26.91 22.24 -23.59
C ILE A 243 27.90 23.33 -23.19
N GLY A 244 27.41 24.53 -22.85
CA GLY A 244 28.26 25.65 -22.43
C GLY A 244 29.36 26.03 -23.44
N GLY A 245 29.11 25.83 -24.75
CA GLY A 245 30.08 26.07 -25.82
C GLY A 245 31.06 24.91 -26.08
N THR A 246 31.04 23.85 -25.26
CA THR A 246 31.85 22.64 -25.46
C THR A 246 31.10 21.65 -26.35
N THR A 247 31.74 21.18 -27.43
CA THR A 247 31.19 20.16 -28.33
C THR A 247 31.08 18.82 -27.60
N LEU A 248 29.92 18.17 -27.68
CA LEU A 248 29.72 16.80 -27.21
C LEU A 248 30.19 15.80 -28.25
N VAL A 249 30.87 14.75 -27.80
CA VAL A 249 31.27 13.64 -28.66
C VAL A 249 30.06 12.74 -28.88
N VAL A 250 29.62 12.64 -30.14
CA VAL A 250 28.56 11.71 -30.55
C VAL A 250 29.13 10.30 -30.52
N ALA A 251 28.53 9.41 -29.73
CA ALA A 251 28.89 8.00 -29.79
C ALA A 251 28.43 7.40 -31.11
N LYS A 252 29.25 6.53 -31.71
CA LYS A 252 28.97 5.91 -33.01
C LYS A 252 27.79 4.94 -32.92
N SER A 253 27.49 4.42 -31.73
CA SER A 253 26.38 3.51 -31.47
C SER A 253 26.04 3.42 -29.97
N LEU A 254 24.85 2.93 -29.63
CA LEU A 254 24.51 2.56 -28.25
C LEU A 254 25.43 1.46 -27.72
N TRP A 255 25.87 0.53 -28.59
CA TRP A 255 26.85 -0.49 -28.24
C TRP A 255 28.19 0.09 -27.75
N GLU A 256 28.69 1.12 -28.43
CA GLU A 256 29.94 1.79 -28.03
C GLU A 256 29.78 2.44 -26.65
N LEU A 257 28.62 3.05 -26.37
CA LEU A 257 28.30 3.61 -25.04
C LEU A 257 28.27 2.56 -23.93
N CYS A 258 27.99 1.29 -24.24
CA CYS A 258 27.99 0.20 -23.26
C CYS A 258 29.38 -0.37 -23.01
N THR A 259 30.24 -0.35 -24.02
CA THR A 259 31.52 -1.08 -24.02
C THR A 259 32.73 -0.19 -23.73
N SER A 260 32.60 1.13 -23.93
CA SER A 260 33.67 2.12 -23.73
C SER A 260 34.12 2.34 -22.28
N GLY A 261 33.53 1.64 -21.30
CA GLY A 261 33.93 1.68 -19.88
C GLY A 261 34.18 0.32 -19.23
N VAL A 262 34.11 -0.79 -19.99
CA VAL A 262 34.41 -2.14 -19.48
C VAL A 262 35.90 -2.40 -19.65
N SER A 263 36.71 -1.93 -18.69
CA SER A 263 38.08 -2.43 -18.53
C SER A 263 38.03 -3.95 -18.35
N SER A 264 38.75 -4.69 -19.19
CA SER A 264 38.90 -6.15 -19.11
C SER A 264 39.80 -6.60 -17.96
N GLU A 265 40.26 -5.70 -17.10
CA GLU A 265 40.97 -6.04 -15.86
C GLU A 265 40.21 -5.54 -14.64
N PRO A 266 39.97 -6.41 -13.63
CA PRO A 266 39.51 -5.95 -12.33
C PRO A 266 40.56 -4.97 -11.77
N PRO A 267 40.14 -3.93 -11.02
CA PRO A 267 41.07 -2.97 -10.45
C PRO A 267 42.14 -3.72 -9.64
N PRO A 268 43.42 -3.28 -9.67
CA PRO A 268 44.50 -3.97 -9.00
C PRO A 268 44.10 -4.21 -7.55
N ARG A 269 44.14 -5.47 -7.12
CA ARG A 269 44.02 -5.83 -5.71
C ARG A 269 45.13 -5.09 -4.98
N VAL A 270 44.79 -3.97 -4.35
CA VAL A 270 45.49 -3.56 -3.14
C VAL A 270 45.45 -4.81 -2.26
N PRO A 271 46.59 -5.32 -1.76
CA PRO A 271 46.58 -6.36 -0.74
C PRO A 271 46.00 -5.72 0.53
N GLN A 272 44.68 -5.54 0.53
CA GLN A 272 43.91 -5.54 1.74
C GLN A 272 44.15 -6.93 2.29
N GLN A 273 44.92 -7.00 3.37
CA GLN A 273 44.74 -8.04 4.36
C GLN A 273 43.23 -8.31 4.41
N GLN A 274 42.82 -9.54 4.09
CA GLN A 274 41.43 -9.96 4.27
C GLN A 274 41.02 -9.42 5.64
N PRO A 275 40.08 -8.47 5.73
CA PRO A 275 39.56 -8.09 7.02
C PRO A 275 39.05 -9.40 7.62
N PRO A 276 39.45 -9.76 8.85
CA PRO A 276 38.95 -10.96 9.47
C PRO A 276 37.44 -10.92 9.35
N LEU A 277 36.85 -12.01 8.81
CA LEU A 277 35.43 -12.27 8.66
C LEU A 277 34.66 -11.46 9.71
N HIS A 278 34.22 -10.25 9.36
CA HIS A 278 33.43 -9.47 10.30
C HIS A 278 32.17 -10.28 10.46
N LYS A 279 31.99 -10.88 11.64
CA LYS A 279 30.73 -11.48 12.04
C LYS A 279 29.66 -10.48 11.66
N GLN A 280 28.87 -10.80 10.63
CA GLN A 280 27.70 -10.03 10.27
C GLN A 280 26.84 -9.99 11.52
N THR A 281 26.87 -8.87 12.23
CA THR A 281 25.95 -8.65 13.33
C THR A 281 24.57 -8.62 12.70
N ALA A 282 23.70 -9.51 13.18
CA ALA A 282 22.31 -9.56 12.77
C ALA A 282 21.69 -8.13 12.82
N PRO A 283 20.69 -7.83 11.99
CA PRO A 283 19.98 -6.55 12.08
C PRO A 283 19.61 -6.28 13.54
N LYS A 284 19.72 -5.04 14.02
CA LYS A 284 19.45 -4.72 15.43
C LYS A 284 18.06 -5.17 15.90
N TRP A 285 17.09 -5.23 14.98
CA TRP A 285 15.74 -5.73 15.25
C TRP A 285 15.68 -7.26 15.37
N LYS A 286 16.62 -8.00 14.77
CA LYS A 286 16.61 -9.47 14.73
C LYS A 286 16.94 -10.06 16.09
N ASP A 287 17.93 -9.50 16.79
CA ASP A 287 18.21 -9.87 18.19
C ASP A 287 17.01 -9.63 19.11
N GLU A 288 16.22 -8.58 18.83
CA GLU A 288 14.99 -8.26 19.56
C GLU A 288 13.85 -9.22 19.19
N ALA A 289 13.66 -9.48 17.90
CA ALA A 289 12.66 -10.42 17.39
C ALA A 289 12.92 -11.85 17.90
N ASP A 290 14.17 -12.33 17.84
CA ASP A 290 14.55 -13.67 18.27
C ASP A 290 14.33 -13.86 19.78
N LYS A 291 14.62 -12.84 20.61
CA LYS A 291 14.29 -12.84 22.05
C LYS A 291 12.78 -12.96 22.31
N LEU A 292 11.97 -12.43 21.40
CA LEU A 292 10.51 -12.45 21.49
C LEU A 292 9.89 -13.66 20.77
N GLY A 293 10.70 -14.50 20.12
CA GLY A 293 10.25 -15.67 19.36
C GLY A 293 9.63 -15.33 17.99
N PHE A 294 9.95 -14.17 17.43
CA PHE A 294 9.46 -13.73 16.12
C PHE A 294 10.45 -14.04 15.00
N THR A 295 9.90 -14.52 13.88
CA THR A 295 10.69 -14.86 12.69
C THR A 295 10.76 -13.68 11.72
N PHE A 296 9.71 -12.86 11.66
CA PHE A 296 9.55 -11.79 10.66
C PHE A 296 9.51 -10.39 11.28
N PHE A 297 10.10 -9.40 10.60
CA PHE A 297 10.06 -7.99 11.04
C PHE A 297 8.63 -7.49 11.22
N ARG A 298 7.70 -7.90 10.35
CA ARG A 298 6.28 -7.55 10.44
C ARG A 298 5.62 -8.00 11.76
N GLN A 299 6.05 -9.15 12.31
CA GLN A 299 5.59 -9.60 13.64
C GLN A 299 6.16 -8.73 14.75
N LEU A 300 7.44 -8.33 14.66
CA LEU A 300 8.04 -7.39 15.61
C LEU A 300 7.38 -6.01 15.54
N HIS A 301 7.09 -5.52 14.33
CA HIS A 301 6.37 -4.26 14.11
C HIS A 301 4.97 -4.32 14.73
N ALA A 302 4.18 -5.36 14.40
CA ALA A 302 2.87 -5.61 14.97
C ALA A 302 2.91 -5.68 16.51
N TYR A 303 3.89 -6.40 17.07
CA TYR A 303 4.08 -6.48 18.52
C TYR A 303 4.34 -5.11 19.14
N LYS A 304 5.22 -4.28 18.56
CA LYS A 304 5.51 -2.93 19.06
C LYS A 304 4.29 -2.01 18.97
N PHE A 305 3.60 -2.04 17.83
CA PHE A 305 2.38 -1.28 17.60
C PHE A 305 1.29 -1.67 18.61
N LEU A 306 0.99 -2.96 18.75
CA LEU A 306 -0.01 -3.47 19.69
C LEU A 306 0.37 -3.23 21.14
N THR A 307 1.65 -3.33 21.50
CA THR A 307 2.13 -2.99 22.86
C THR A 307 1.85 -1.52 23.17
N LYS A 308 2.13 -0.63 22.22
CA LYS A 308 1.87 0.81 22.36
C LYS A 308 0.37 1.10 22.44
N TYR A 309 -0.44 0.44 21.59
CA TYR A 309 -1.89 0.57 21.64
C TYR A 309 -2.46 0.06 22.97
N ASN A 310 -2.06 -1.14 23.41
CA ASN A 310 -2.50 -1.74 24.66
C ASN A 310 -2.15 -0.83 25.87
N ALA A 311 -0.93 -0.29 25.91
CA ALA A 311 -0.50 0.60 26.99
C ALA A 311 -1.28 1.92 27.01
N THR A 312 -1.51 2.54 25.86
CA THR A 312 -2.09 3.90 25.79
C THR A 312 -3.61 3.93 25.76
N GLN A 313 -4.25 2.92 25.15
CA GLN A 313 -5.70 2.88 24.94
C GLN A 313 -6.41 1.92 25.90
N LEU A 314 -5.76 0.81 26.26
CA LEU A 314 -6.36 -0.29 27.03
C LEU A 314 -5.78 -0.43 28.44
N ALA A 315 -4.96 0.52 28.90
CA ALA A 315 -4.30 0.47 30.21
C ALA A 315 -3.51 -0.83 30.46
N SER A 316 -2.80 -1.30 29.43
CA SER A 316 -2.01 -2.54 29.45
C SER A 316 -2.82 -3.79 29.81
N PHE A 317 -4.11 -3.81 29.45
CA PHE A 317 -5.02 -4.91 29.78
C PHE A 317 -4.54 -6.28 29.28
N HIS A 318 -4.14 -6.36 28.00
CA HIS A 318 -3.67 -7.62 27.43
C HIS A 318 -2.27 -7.97 27.92
N SER A 319 -2.04 -9.24 28.24
CA SER A 319 -0.72 -9.73 28.62
C SER A 319 0.25 -9.66 27.45
N ASP A 320 1.55 -9.62 27.75
CA ASP A 320 2.60 -9.66 26.74
C ASP A 320 2.48 -10.90 25.84
N GLU A 321 2.13 -12.06 26.41
CA GLU A 321 1.89 -13.29 25.67
C GLU A 321 0.69 -13.20 24.73
N GLN A 322 -0.40 -12.53 25.15
CA GLN A 322 -1.56 -12.27 24.28
C GLN A 322 -1.17 -11.39 23.09
N ILE A 323 -0.46 -10.29 23.35
CA ILE A 323 0.02 -9.37 22.30
C ILE A 323 0.96 -10.10 21.35
N LYS A 324 1.88 -10.93 21.86
CA LYS A 324 2.76 -11.77 21.03
C LYS A 324 1.98 -12.73 20.15
N ARG A 325 0.97 -13.42 20.70
CA ARG A 325 0.14 -14.37 19.90
C ARG A 325 -0.56 -13.67 18.75
N ILE A 326 -1.13 -12.49 18.97
CA ILE A 326 -1.78 -11.72 17.90
C ILE A 326 -0.74 -11.25 16.88
N ALA A 327 0.39 -10.72 17.34
CA ALA A 327 1.47 -10.26 16.47
C ALA A 327 2.06 -11.37 15.59
N MET A 328 2.05 -12.63 16.05
CA MET A 328 2.48 -13.78 15.23
C MET A 328 1.65 -13.94 13.96
N ASN A 329 0.34 -13.59 14.01
CA ASN A 329 -0.56 -13.70 12.87
C ASN A 329 -0.32 -12.61 11.82
N ALA A 330 0.43 -11.55 12.11
CA ALA A 330 0.61 -10.40 11.23
C ALA A 330 1.13 -10.76 9.83
N LYS A 331 1.96 -11.80 9.72
CA LYS A 331 2.38 -12.31 8.41
C LYS A 331 1.22 -12.99 7.69
N THR A 332 0.59 -13.97 8.33
CA THR A 332 -0.51 -14.75 7.73
C THR A 332 -1.67 -13.84 7.33
N TRP A 333 -2.02 -12.87 8.17
CA TRP A 333 -3.07 -11.90 7.87
C TRP A 333 -2.64 -10.96 6.74
N GLY A 334 -1.40 -10.47 6.73
CA GLY A 334 -0.84 -9.73 5.59
C GLY A 334 -0.93 -10.51 4.28
N ASP A 335 -0.61 -11.81 4.29
CA ASP A 335 -0.73 -12.67 3.10
C ASP A 335 -2.19 -12.86 2.68
N LYS A 336 -3.13 -13.04 3.63
CA LYS A 336 -4.58 -13.16 3.36
C LYS A 336 -5.15 -11.86 2.77
N ILE A 337 -4.73 -10.68 3.29
CA ILE A 337 -5.07 -9.35 2.77
C ILE A 337 -4.63 -9.23 1.31
N ARG A 338 -3.38 -9.62 1.01
CA ARG A 338 -2.80 -9.54 -0.35
C ARG A 338 -3.43 -10.54 -1.33
N ALA A 339 -3.87 -11.71 -0.86
CA ALA A 339 -4.47 -12.75 -1.69
C ALA A 339 -5.94 -12.48 -2.04
N LYS A 340 -6.65 -11.69 -1.24
CA LYS A 340 -8.02 -11.24 -1.54
C LYS A 340 -7.86 -9.94 -2.33
N ASP A 341 -8.05 -10.01 -3.66
CA ASP A 341 -7.86 -8.88 -4.58
C ASP A 341 -8.42 -7.57 -3.97
N GLY A 342 -7.66 -6.47 -3.97
CA GLY A 342 -8.14 -5.12 -3.60
C GLY A 342 -7.98 -4.61 -2.17
N TYR A 343 -7.22 -5.28 -1.29
CA TYR A 343 -6.79 -4.69 -0.01
C TYR A 343 -5.33 -4.25 -0.02
N SER A 344 -5.06 -3.05 0.49
CA SER A 344 -3.70 -2.53 0.72
C SER A 344 -3.15 -3.03 2.07
N ASP A 345 -1.82 -3.16 2.16
CA ASP A 345 -1.10 -3.48 3.40
C ASP A 345 -1.44 -2.50 4.56
N GLU A 346 -2.01 -1.33 4.24
CA GLU A 346 -2.44 -0.30 5.21
C GLU A 346 -3.50 -0.78 6.22
N TYR A 347 -4.31 -1.79 5.87
CA TYR A 347 -5.36 -2.36 6.72
C TYR A 347 -4.85 -3.40 7.72
N LEU A 348 -3.57 -3.77 7.67
CA LEU A 348 -3.04 -4.77 8.61
C LEU A 348 -3.08 -4.26 10.06
N ASP A 349 -2.67 -3.01 10.30
CA ASP A 349 -2.70 -2.43 11.64
C ASP A 349 -4.15 -2.32 12.17
N ASP A 350 -5.09 -2.03 11.28
CA ASP A 350 -6.52 -1.96 11.57
C ASP A 350 -7.05 -3.32 12.06
N LEU A 351 -6.73 -4.40 11.34
CA LEU A 351 -7.09 -5.77 11.71
C LEU A 351 -6.38 -6.23 13.00
N LEU A 352 -5.12 -5.84 13.20
CA LEU A 352 -4.38 -6.15 14.42
C LEU A 352 -5.02 -5.48 15.65
N VAL A 353 -5.50 -4.24 15.53
CA VAL A 353 -6.23 -3.59 16.63
C VAL A 353 -7.56 -4.29 16.88
N LEU A 354 -8.33 -4.61 15.84
CA LEU A 354 -9.60 -5.34 15.99
C LEU A 354 -9.40 -6.66 16.74
N ALA A 355 -8.25 -7.30 16.58
CA ALA A 355 -7.94 -8.54 17.26
C ALA A 355 -7.80 -8.46 18.79
N LEU A 356 -7.72 -7.24 19.32
CA LEU A 356 -7.73 -6.96 20.76
C LEU A 356 -9.13 -6.91 21.34
N PHE A 357 -10.17 -6.93 20.51
CA PHE A 357 -11.57 -6.78 20.89
C PHE A 357 -12.37 -8.04 20.60
N ASP A 358 -13.41 -8.27 21.41
CA ASP A 358 -14.53 -9.14 21.07
C ASP A 358 -15.64 -8.31 20.45
N THR A 359 -16.26 -8.80 19.39
CA THR A 359 -17.36 -8.10 18.69
C THR A 359 -18.72 -8.61 19.13
N ILE A 360 -19.65 -7.69 19.41
CA ILE A 360 -21.07 -7.98 19.69
C ILE A 360 -21.92 -7.27 18.65
N LEU A 361 -22.74 -8.02 17.91
CA LEU A 361 -23.75 -7.48 17.01
C LEU A 361 -25.07 -7.26 17.76
N PHE A 362 -25.55 -6.02 17.78
CA PHE A 362 -26.86 -5.65 18.30
C PHE A 362 -27.77 -5.19 17.15
N LEU A 363 -28.68 -6.08 16.73
CA LEU A 363 -29.37 -5.99 15.45
C LEU A 363 -30.83 -5.58 15.62
N ASP A 364 -31.28 -4.62 14.82
CA ASP A 364 -32.68 -4.22 14.79
C ASP A 364 -33.57 -5.29 14.13
N ASN A 365 -34.70 -5.56 14.76
CA ASN A 365 -35.80 -6.39 14.24
C ASN A 365 -37.15 -5.77 14.64
N SER A 366 -37.23 -4.44 14.66
CA SER A 366 -38.47 -3.68 14.86
C SER A 366 -39.38 -3.76 13.63
N TRP A 367 -40.63 -3.32 13.78
CA TRP A 367 -41.62 -3.43 12.70
C TRP A 367 -41.25 -2.60 11.45
N SER A 368 -40.52 -1.49 11.60
CA SER A 368 -40.09 -0.64 10.46
C SER A 368 -39.13 -1.36 9.50
N MET A 369 -38.42 -2.39 9.97
CA MET A 369 -37.59 -3.25 9.12
C MET A 369 -38.40 -4.02 8.05
N ASN A 370 -39.73 -4.05 8.16
CA ASN A 370 -40.63 -4.65 7.17
C ASN A 370 -41.16 -3.65 6.12
N ASP A 371 -40.89 -2.35 6.25
CA ASP A 371 -41.43 -1.34 5.33
C ASP A 371 -40.91 -1.54 3.89
N SER A 372 -39.75 -2.17 3.74
CA SER A 372 -39.23 -2.75 2.49
C SER A 372 -38.21 -3.86 2.77
N ASN A 373 -37.76 -4.57 1.74
CA ASN A 373 -36.69 -5.57 1.90
C ASN A 373 -35.31 -4.93 2.07
N GLU A 374 -35.10 -3.71 1.55
CA GLU A 374 -33.78 -3.06 1.50
C GLU A 374 -33.09 -2.99 2.89
N PRO A 375 -33.72 -2.51 3.99
CA PRO A 375 -33.04 -2.41 5.29
C PRO A 375 -32.59 -3.76 5.85
N THR A 376 -33.35 -4.83 5.57
CA THR A 376 -33.01 -6.18 6.02
C THR A 376 -31.83 -6.74 5.23
N GLU A 377 -31.80 -6.54 3.91
CA GLU A 377 -30.67 -6.91 3.04
C GLU A 377 -29.40 -6.14 3.44
N GLU A 378 -29.49 -4.82 3.62
CA GLU A 378 -28.37 -4.00 4.08
C GLU A 378 -27.85 -4.43 5.47
N LEU A 379 -28.74 -4.83 6.38
CA LEU A 379 -28.36 -5.36 7.69
C LEU A 379 -27.62 -6.70 7.54
N GLN A 380 -28.10 -7.60 6.67
CA GLN A 380 -27.43 -8.86 6.33
C GLN A 380 -26.03 -8.64 5.75
N ASP A 381 -25.87 -7.65 4.88
CA ASP A 381 -24.59 -7.34 4.26
C ASP A 381 -23.58 -6.82 5.30
N ILE A 382 -23.97 -5.85 6.14
CA ILE A 382 -23.09 -5.33 7.19
C ILE A 382 -22.74 -6.44 8.19
N ALA A 383 -23.74 -7.13 8.74
CA ALA A 383 -23.53 -8.16 9.75
C ALA A 383 -22.71 -9.33 9.21
N GLY A 384 -23.03 -9.81 7.99
CA GLY A 384 -22.29 -10.86 7.30
C GLY A 384 -20.84 -10.50 7.08
N SER A 385 -20.56 -9.27 6.64
CA SER A 385 -19.19 -8.77 6.43
C SER A 385 -18.38 -8.71 7.72
N ILE A 386 -19.00 -8.27 8.82
CA ILE A 386 -18.36 -8.24 10.15
C ILE A 386 -17.96 -9.66 10.58
N VAL A 387 -18.90 -10.62 10.52
CA VAL A 387 -18.62 -12.01 10.90
C VAL A 387 -17.58 -12.63 9.97
N GLU A 388 -17.59 -12.31 8.69
CA GLU A 388 -16.58 -12.83 7.76
C GLU A 388 -15.18 -12.31 8.07
N VAL A 389 -15.02 -11.02 8.41
CA VAL A 389 -13.72 -10.47 8.83
C VAL A 389 -13.22 -11.18 10.10
N GLU A 390 -14.09 -11.33 11.09
CA GLU A 390 -13.78 -12.03 12.34
C GLU A 390 -13.35 -13.49 12.09
N SER A 391 -14.00 -14.18 11.14
CA SER A 391 -13.75 -15.56 10.76
C SER A 391 -12.49 -15.75 9.90
N ILE A 392 -12.33 -14.97 8.82
CA ILE A 392 -11.18 -15.05 7.90
C ILE A 392 -9.86 -14.84 8.64
N TYR A 393 -9.85 -13.90 9.57
CA TYR A 393 -8.67 -13.57 10.35
C TYR A 393 -8.59 -14.35 11.66
N GLU A 394 -9.54 -15.28 11.90
CA GLU A 394 -9.55 -16.16 13.08
C GLU A 394 -9.43 -15.36 14.39
N ASN A 395 -10.10 -14.20 14.45
CA ASN A 395 -10.00 -13.32 15.61
C ASN A 395 -10.78 -13.87 16.82
N THR A 396 -12.03 -14.27 16.58
CA THR A 396 -12.87 -14.93 17.58
C THR A 396 -13.46 -16.22 17.01
N PRO A 397 -13.66 -17.28 17.83
CA PRO A 397 -14.34 -18.48 17.38
C PRO A 397 -15.75 -18.21 16.86
N SER A 398 -16.46 -17.26 17.48
CA SER A 398 -17.79 -16.84 17.06
C SER A 398 -18.10 -15.41 17.51
N VAL A 399 -18.98 -14.74 16.76
CA VAL A 399 -19.48 -13.39 17.04
C VAL A 399 -20.81 -13.50 17.75
N ARG A 400 -20.95 -12.79 18.88
CA ARG A 400 -22.22 -12.73 19.63
C ARG A 400 -23.24 -11.88 18.89
N ILE A 401 -24.47 -12.36 18.83
CA ILE A 401 -25.60 -11.68 18.20
C ILE A 401 -26.71 -11.49 19.22
N GLU A 402 -27.28 -10.30 19.26
CA GLU A 402 -28.45 -10.02 20.07
C GLU A 402 -29.41 -9.15 19.27
N PHE A 403 -30.69 -9.51 19.26
CA PHE A 403 -31.71 -8.75 18.55
C PHE A 403 -32.36 -7.72 19.47
N LEU A 404 -32.78 -6.58 18.91
CA LEU A 404 -33.39 -5.47 19.64
C LEU A 404 -34.66 -5.92 20.39
N ASN A 405 -35.59 -6.53 19.66
CA ASN A 405 -36.87 -7.00 20.16
C ASN A 405 -36.85 -8.49 20.53
N GLY A 406 -37.76 -8.87 21.42
CA GLY A 406 -37.84 -10.23 21.97
C GLY A 406 -37.01 -10.46 23.23
N LYS A 407 -36.99 -11.70 23.70
CA LYS A 407 -36.19 -12.11 24.87
C LYS A 407 -34.70 -12.14 24.50
N PRO A 408 -33.78 -11.95 25.46
CA PRO A 408 -32.36 -12.18 25.23
C PRO A 408 -32.10 -13.56 24.63
N ARG A 409 -31.29 -13.62 23.58
CA ARG A 409 -30.92 -14.85 22.87
C ARG A 409 -29.40 -14.90 22.87
N ASP A 410 -28.81 -15.86 23.57
CA ASP A 410 -27.35 -16.05 23.66
C ASP A 410 -26.79 -16.60 22.32
N ASP A 411 -27.17 -15.97 21.21
CA ASP A 411 -26.88 -16.39 19.86
C ASP A 411 -25.44 -16.03 19.47
N THR A 412 -24.83 -16.90 18.68
CA THR A 412 -23.51 -16.67 18.08
C THR A 412 -23.50 -17.11 16.63
N ALA A 413 -22.62 -16.54 15.81
CA ALA A 413 -22.33 -17.00 14.46
C ALA A 413 -20.82 -17.12 14.22
N GLU A 414 -20.40 -18.21 13.61
CA GLU A 414 -19.00 -18.48 13.22
C GLU A 414 -18.74 -18.05 11.76
N THR A 415 -19.79 -17.98 10.95
CA THR A 415 -19.71 -17.66 9.52
C THR A 415 -20.71 -16.59 9.09
N ALA A 416 -20.40 -15.91 7.99
CA ALA A 416 -21.28 -14.90 7.39
C ALA A 416 -22.66 -15.48 7.04
N ASP A 417 -22.70 -16.72 6.54
CA ASP A 417 -23.96 -17.37 6.16
C ASP A 417 -24.82 -17.72 7.37
N GLU A 418 -24.22 -18.09 8.51
CA GLU A 418 -24.95 -18.32 9.76
C GLU A 418 -25.64 -17.06 10.27
N VAL A 419 -24.94 -15.91 10.28
CA VAL A 419 -25.56 -14.65 10.72
C VAL A 419 -26.64 -14.20 9.76
N ARG A 420 -26.42 -14.29 8.44
CA ARG A 420 -27.43 -13.98 7.42
C ARG A 420 -28.68 -14.86 7.58
N ALA A 421 -28.49 -16.17 7.81
CA ALA A 421 -29.60 -17.09 8.06
C ALA A 421 -30.36 -16.76 9.36
N LYS A 422 -29.67 -16.37 10.43
CA LYS A 422 -30.34 -15.93 11.67
C LYS A 422 -31.19 -14.69 11.43
N ILE A 423 -30.67 -13.71 10.70
CA ILE A 423 -31.40 -12.50 10.33
C ILE A 423 -32.61 -12.85 9.44
N ALA A 424 -32.44 -13.71 8.44
CA ALA A 424 -33.53 -14.09 7.53
C ALA A 424 -34.69 -14.81 8.25
N ASN A 425 -34.41 -15.49 9.36
CA ASN A 425 -35.39 -16.26 10.12
C ASN A 425 -35.93 -15.54 11.37
N ILE A 426 -35.56 -14.28 11.59
CA ILE A 426 -36.05 -13.52 12.74
C ILE A 426 -37.37 -12.81 12.40
N ASP A 427 -38.33 -12.89 13.31
CA ASP A 427 -39.53 -12.07 13.19
C ASP A 427 -39.20 -10.61 13.51
N ASN A 428 -39.63 -9.72 12.61
CA ASN A 428 -39.60 -8.26 12.81
C ASN A 428 -40.89 -7.81 13.50
N PHE A 429 -40.78 -7.27 14.72
CA PHE A 429 -41.93 -6.84 15.51
C PHE A 429 -41.55 -5.81 16.57
N GLY A 430 -42.57 -5.11 17.07
CA GLY A 430 -42.39 -4.13 18.14
C GLY A 430 -41.82 -2.80 17.64
N SER A 431 -41.51 -1.94 18.60
CA SER A 431 -40.99 -0.59 18.38
C SER A 431 -39.45 -0.59 18.41
N THR A 432 -38.82 0.59 18.48
CA THR A 432 -37.35 0.74 18.42
C THR A 432 -36.77 1.27 19.74
N PRO A 433 -36.86 0.53 20.87
CA PRO A 433 -36.37 0.97 22.19
C PRO A 433 -34.85 0.76 22.35
N LEU A 434 -34.06 1.35 21.44
CA LEU A 434 -32.61 1.12 21.31
C LEU A 434 -31.84 1.29 22.62
N GLY A 435 -32.07 2.38 23.36
CA GLY A 435 -31.36 2.68 24.59
C GLY A 435 -31.67 1.67 25.71
N ALA A 436 -32.94 1.49 26.04
CA ALA A 436 -33.37 0.55 27.07
C ALA A 436 -32.92 -0.89 26.78
N GLN A 437 -33.00 -1.36 25.53
CA GLN A 437 -32.60 -2.72 25.18
C GLN A 437 -31.08 -2.89 25.11
N LEU A 438 -30.33 -1.90 24.63
CA LEU A 438 -28.86 -1.90 24.73
C LEU A 438 -28.43 -2.08 26.18
N ARG A 439 -29.02 -1.29 27.09
CA ARG A 439 -28.77 -1.40 28.53
C ARG A 439 -29.11 -2.79 29.06
N LYS A 440 -30.36 -3.21 28.86
CA LYS A 440 -30.89 -4.44 29.45
C LYS A 440 -30.21 -5.70 28.93
N LYS A 441 -29.96 -5.79 27.62
CA LYS A 441 -29.50 -7.01 26.96
C LYS A 441 -27.98 -7.07 26.85
N ILE A 442 -27.32 -5.93 26.62
CA ILE A 442 -25.87 -5.90 26.42
C ILE A 442 -25.15 -5.43 27.68
N LEU A 443 -25.45 -4.21 28.13
CA LEU A 443 -24.62 -3.59 29.16
C LEU A 443 -24.79 -4.26 30.53
N ASP A 444 -26.02 -4.47 30.99
CA ASP A 444 -26.32 -5.09 32.29
C ASP A 444 -25.97 -6.58 32.35
N GLN A 445 -26.00 -7.29 31.20
CA GLN A 445 -25.72 -8.73 31.18
C GLN A 445 -24.22 -9.03 30.95
N PHE A 446 -23.58 -8.32 30.02
CA PHE A 446 -22.25 -8.70 29.54
C PHE A 446 -21.14 -7.72 29.91
N VAL A 447 -21.47 -6.44 30.14
CA VAL A 447 -20.45 -5.40 30.32
C VAL A 447 -20.32 -5.02 31.80
N TYR A 448 -21.37 -4.49 32.42
CA TYR A 448 -21.32 -3.95 33.78
C TYR A 448 -20.98 -4.97 34.86
N PRO A 449 -21.51 -6.22 34.85
CA PRO A 449 -21.11 -7.21 35.84
C PRO A 449 -19.60 -7.46 35.79
N LYS A 450 -19.04 -7.52 34.57
CA LYS A 450 -17.61 -7.80 34.37
C LYS A 450 -16.74 -6.58 34.70
N LEU A 451 -17.19 -5.36 34.38
CA LEU A 451 -16.53 -4.12 34.79
C LEU A 451 -16.47 -3.97 36.31
N GLN A 452 -17.58 -4.25 37.02
CA GLN A 452 -17.66 -4.18 38.48
C GLN A 452 -16.80 -5.26 39.16
N ALA A 453 -16.63 -6.41 38.52
CA ALA A 453 -15.67 -7.45 38.94
C ALA A 453 -14.21 -7.10 38.59
N LYS A 454 -13.84 -5.82 38.60
CA LYS A 454 -12.54 -5.24 38.22
C LYS A 454 -12.16 -5.38 36.74
N GLY A 455 -13.09 -5.72 35.85
CA GLY A 455 -12.90 -5.60 34.40
C GLY A 455 -12.08 -6.72 33.76
N THR A 456 -12.23 -7.97 34.19
CA THR A 456 -11.40 -9.11 33.72
C THR A 456 -11.85 -9.73 32.38
N PHE A 457 -12.54 -8.98 31.52
CA PHE A 457 -13.00 -9.47 30.22
C PHE A 457 -12.29 -8.76 29.10
N ARG A 458 -12.15 -9.41 27.93
CA ARG A 458 -11.53 -8.78 26.76
C ARG A 458 -12.27 -7.47 26.42
N PRO A 459 -11.57 -6.45 25.89
CA PRO A 459 -12.21 -5.27 25.35
C PRO A 459 -13.33 -5.64 24.38
N VAL A 460 -14.41 -4.86 24.34
CA VAL A 460 -15.58 -5.18 23.51
C VAL A 460 -15.93 -4.04 22.56
N LEU A 461 -16.19 -4.40 21.31
CA LEU A 461 -16.78 -3.53 20.31
C LEU A 461 -18.26 -3.91 20.10
N ILE A 462 -19.17 -3.02 20.48
CA ILE A 462 -20.62 -3.21 20.34
C ILE A 462 -21.08 -2.53 19.06
N CYS A 463 -21.45 -3.32 18.05
CA CYS A 463 -21.88 -2.87 16.74
C CYS A 463 -23.41 -2.92 16.64
N VAL A 464 -24.04 -1.75 16.67
CA VAL A 464 -25.48 -1.56 16.56
C VAL A 464 -25.85 -1.33 15.10
N ILE A 465 -26.83 -2.05 14.56
CA ILE A 465 -27.33 -1.86 13.18
C ILE A 465 -28.83 -1.65 13.22
N THR A 466 -29.32 -0.52 12.70
CA THR A 466 -30.74 -0.11 12.81
C THR A 466 -31.19 0.75 11.62
N ASP A 467 -32.46 0.61 11.22
CA ASP A 467 -33.11 1.44 10.20
C ASP A 467 -33.80 2.68 10.78
N GLY A 468 -34.00 2.71 12.11
CA GLY A 468 -34.88 3.64 12.80
C GLY A 468 -34.17 4.58 13.78
N ALA A 469 -34.87 5.65 14.15
CA ALA A 469 -34.54 6.43 15.33
C ALA A 469 -35.21 5.79 16.57
N PRO A 470 -34.65 5.97 17.78
CA PRO A 470 -35.31 5.51 18.99
C PRO A 470 -36.72 6.07 19.13
N ASP A 471 -37.62 5.30 19.75
CA ASP A 471 -38.98 5.72 20.05
C ASP A 471 -39.01 7.09 20.76
N PRO A 472 -40.04 7.93 20.55
CA PRO A 472 -40.12 9.25 21.18
C PRO A 472 -39.98 9.23 22.72
N SER A 473 -40.48 8.17 23.38
CA SER A 473 -40.35 7.97 24.83
C SER A 473 -38.93 7.62 25.27
N GLU A 474 -38.10 7.12 24.36
CA GLU A 474 -36.71 6.70 24.57
C GLU A 474 -35.72 7.73 24.00
N LYS A 475 -36.20 8.91 23.59
CA LYS A 475 -35.38 9.96 23.01
C LYS A 475 -34.26 10.36 23.97
N GLY A 476 -33.02 10.28 23.50
CA GLY A 476 -31.83 10.59 24.32
C GLY A 476 -31.33 9.43 25.18
N ARG A 477 -32.13 8.36 25.38
CA ARG A 477 -31.74 7.25 26.25
C ARG A 477 -30.49 6.53 25.72
N PHE A 478 -30.42 6.28 24.41
CA PHE A 478 -29.25 5.64 23.80
C PHE A 478 -27.95 6.42 24.07
N GLN A 479 -27.96 7.74 23.89
CA GLN A 479 -26.83 8.61 24.21
C GLN A 479 -26.48 8.53 25.69
N LEU A 480 -27.48 8.60 26.58
CA LEU A 480 -27.26 8.53 28.02
C LEU A 480 -26.60 7.21 28.46
N GLU A 481 -27.00 6.07 27.89
CA GLU A 481 -26.38 4.77 28.22
C GLU A 481 -24.91 4.70 27.79
N ILE A 482 -24.57 5.23 26.60
CA ILE A 482 -23.18 5.29 26.15
C ILE A 482 -22.36 6.25 27.04
N GLN A 483 -22.92 7.41 27.37
CA GLN A 483 -22.29 8.37 28.28
C GLN A 483 -22.09 7.79 29.68
N GLU A 484 -23.05 7.02 30.21
CA GLU A 484 -22.93 6.34 31.50
C GLU A 484 -21.84 5.26 31.45
N CYS A 485 -21.79 4.46 30.38
CA CYS A 485 -20.71 3.50 30.15
C CYS A 485 -19.33 4.20 30.12
N LYS A 486 -19.21 5.30 29.36
CA LYS A 486 -17.99 6.12 29.31
C LYS A 486 -17.57 6.63 30.69
N LYS A 487 -18.51 7.16 31.46
CA LYS A 487 -18.26 7.65 32.83
C LYS A 487 -17.80 6.52 33.75
N LEU A 488 -18.35 5.32 33.59
CA LEU A 488 -17.95 4.16 34.39
C LEU A 488 -16.52 3.70 34.05
N LEU A 489 -16.15 3.66 32.76
CA LEU A 489 -14.78 3.33 32.32
C LEU A 489 -13.75 4.34 32.85
N GLY A 490 -14.09 5.62 32.88
CA GLY A 490 -13.22 6.66 33.43
C GLY A 490 -13.11 6.65 34.97
N ASN A 491 -13.96 5.87 35.66
CA ASN A 491 -13.96 5.81 37.12
C ASN A 491 -12.96 4.76 37.62
N ARG A 492 -11.78 5.23 38.04
CA ARG A 492 -10.67 4.39 38.52
C ARG A 492 -10.91 3.72 39.87
N ASP A 493 -11.85 4.24 40.67
CA ASP A 493 -12.26 3.59 41.92
C ASP A 493 -13.13 2.35 41.65
N ARG A 494 -13.76 2.29 40.47
CA ARG A 494 -14.68 1.21 40.08
C ARG A 494 -14.09 0.25 39.04
N THR A 495 -13.20 0.72 38.18
CA THR A 495 -12.65 -0.08 37.08
C THR A 495 -11.14 0.13 36.93
N LEU A 496 -10.44 -0.91 36.48
CA LEU A 496 -8.98 -0.90 36.26
C LEU A 496 -8.61 -0.97 34.76
N VAL A 497 -9.60 -0.82 33.88
CA VAL A 497 -9.43 -1.00 32.43
C VAL A 497 -9.31 0.33 31.70
N GLY A 498 -8.73 0.35 30.50
CA GLY A 498 -8.60 1.58 29.71
C GLY A 498 -9.93 2.19 29.26
N ASP A 499 -9.92 3.46 28.87
CA ASP A 499 -11.11 4.18 28.41
C ASP A 499 -11.69 3.59 27.12
N LYS A 500 -10.88 2.82 26.39
CA LYS A 500 -11.26 2.13 25.16
C LYS A 500 -11.69 0.69 25.38
N HIS A 501 -11.90 0.26 26.62
CA HIS A 501 -12.27 -1.13 26.92
C HIS A 501 -13.67 -1.51 26.44
N VAL A 502 -14.57 -0.53 26.29
CA VAL A 502 -15.88 -0.73 25.64
C VAL A 502 -16.07 0.39 24.63
N LEU A 503 -16.26 0.00 23.37
CA LEU A 503 -16.49 0.90 22.25
C LEU A 503 -17.81 0.59 21.57
N PHE A 504 -18.40 1.61 20.97
CA PHE A 504 -19.67 1.49 20.27
C PHE A 504 -19.50 1.92 18.82
N GLN A 505 -20.14 1.17 17.94
CA GLN A 505 -20.34 1.50 16.55
C GLN A 505 -21.84 1.45 16.28
N ILE A 506 -22.39 2.44 15.56
CA ILE A 506 -23.77 2.40 15.09
C ILE A 506 -23.83 2.63 13.59
N SER A 507 -24.48 1.70 12.89
CA SER A 507 -24.69 1.73 11.44
C SER A 507 -26.16 1.94 11.14
N ARG A 508 -26.44 2.95 10.32
CA ARG A 508 -27.77 3.14 9.74
C ARG A 508 -27.95 2.30 8.49
N VAL A 509 -29.08 1.58 8.42
CA VAL A 509 -29.62 0.97 7.20
C VAL A 509 -30.93 1.68 6.79
N GLY A 510 -31.42 1.43 5.60
CA GLY A 510 -32.62 2.07 5.05
C GLY A 510 -32.50 3.58 4.85
N LYS A 511 -33.60 4.20 4.42
CA LYS A 511 -33.64 5.61 3.96
C LYS A 511 -34.49 6.52 4.83
N LEU A 512 -34.83 6.10 6.05
CA LEU A 512 -35.67 6.89 6.97
C LEU A 512 -34.98 8.18 7.41
N ARG A 513 -35.62 9.32 7.12
CA ARG A 513 -35.10 10.66 7.44
C ARG A 513 -34.90 10.90 8.93
N GLU A 514 -35.76 10.32 9.78
CA GLU A 514 -35.62 10.46 11.23
C GLU A 514 -34.41 9.69 11.75
N ALA A 515 -34.10 8.52 11.19
CA ALA A 515 -32.88 7.78 11.50
C ALA A 515 -31.63 8.57 11.07
N GLU A 516 -31.66 9.20 9.90
CA GLU A 516 -30.57 10.08 9.45
C GLU A 516 -30.34 11.26 10.40
N LYS A 517 -31.41 11.97 10.82
CA LYS A 517 -31.32 13.04 11.83
C LYS A 517 -30.77 12.53 13.15
N PHE A 518 -31.18 11.33 13.58
CA PHE A 518 -30.64 10.70 14.78
C PHE A 518 -29.14 10.46 14.65
N MET A 519 -28.65 9.86 13.56
CA MET A 519 -27.21 9.66 13.33
C MET A 519 -26.43 10.98 13.33
N ARG A 520 -26.96 12.03 12.69
CA ARG A 520 -26.35 13.37 12.72
C ARG A 520 -26.27 13.93 14.15
N SER A 521 -27.31 13.72 14.96
CA SER A 521 -27.30 14.14 16.37
C SER A 521 -26.23 13.41 17.19
N LEU A 522 -26.01 12.11 16.93
CA LEU A 522 -24.95 11.34 17.58
C LEU A 522 -23.56 11.83 17.16
N LYS A 523 -23.33 12.09 15.87
CA LYS A 523 -22.06 12.64 15.35
C LYS A 523 -21.74 14.02 15.95
N ALA A 524 -22.76 14.83 16.24
CA ALA A 524 -22.61 16.19 16.76
C ALA A 524 -22.44 16.25 18.30
N ASP A 525 -22.72 15.17 19.02
CA ASP A 525 -22.64 15.14 20.49
C ASP A 525 -21.17 15.02 20.96
N PRO A 526 -20.61 16.07 21.60
CA PRO A 526 -19.22 16.05 22.06
C PRO A 526 -18.96 15.00 23.15
N GLU A 527 -19.98 14.62 23.94
CA GLU A 527 -19.84 13.64 25.02
C GLU A 527 -19.65 12.21 24.47
N LEU A 528 -20.13 11.95 23.25
CA LEU A 528 -19.99 10.67 22.55
C LEU A 528 -18.67 10.54 21.78
N LYS A 529 -17.89 11.63 21.67
CA LYS A 529 -16.59 11.62 21.03
C LYS A 529 -15.66 10.61 21.71
N ASN A 530 -14.86 9.93 20.91
CA ASN A 530 -13.89 8.92 21.32
C ASN A 530 -14.49 7.64 21.94
N ILE A 531 -15.81 7.45 21.95
CA ILE A 531 -16.43 6.18 22.38
C ILE A 531 -17.44 5.62 21.38
N LEU A 532 -18.07 6.49 20.57
CA LEU A 532 -19.03 6.10 19.54
C LEU A 532 -18.51 6.44 18.14
N HIS A 533 -18.58 5.46 17.24
CA HIS A 533 -18.36 5.62 15.81
C HIS A 533 -19.70 5.48 15.07
N VAL A 534 -20.00 6.41 14.16
CA VAL A 534 -21.30 6.47 13.47
C VAL A 534 -21.11 6.33 11.97
N THR A 535 -21.79 5.35 11.38
CA THR A 535 -21.67 4.95 9.98
C THR A 535 -23.05 4.82 9.34
N SER A 536 -23.12 4.80 8.00
CA SER A 536 -24.35 4.59 7.23
C SER A 536 -24.08 3.66 6.07
N TYR A 537 -25.05 2.82 5.69
CA TYR A 537 -24.97 2.01 4.47
C TYR A 537 -24.97 2.90 3.21
N GLN A 538 -25.77 3.96 3.19
CA GLN A 538 -25.91 4.83 2.01
C GLN A 538 -24.74 5.82 1.80
N GLU A 539 -23.87 6.01 2.79
CA GLU A 539 -22.65 6.81 2.63
C GLU A 539 -21.51 5.99 1.98
N LEU A 540 -21.84 4.82 1.43
CA LEU A 540 -20.93 3.94 0.72
C LEU A 540 -21.02 4.14 -0.78
N GLU A 541 -19.86 4.13 -1.44
CA GLU A 541 -19.74 3.94 -2.87
C GLU A 541 -20.06 2.49 -3.25
N PHE A 542 -21.26 2.01 -2.96
CA PHE A 542 -21.78 0.81 -3.62
C PHE A 542 -22.23 1.23 -5.02
N THR A 543 -21.37 1.05 -6.03
CA THR A 543 -21.82 1.12 -7.42
C THR A 543 -22.60 -0.16 -7.72
N ASP A 544 -23.83 -0.01 -8.24
CA ASP A 544 -24.81 -1.09 -8.55
C ASP A 544 -24.27 -2.23 -9.45
N ASP A 545 -23.05 -2.11 -10.00
CA ASP A 545 -22.45 -3.12 -10.90
C ASP A 545 -21.59 -4.20 -10.20
N SER A 546 -21.44 -4.20 -8.88
CA SER A 546 -20.42 -5.05 -8.22
C SER A 546 -21.00 -6.21 -7.40
N ASN A 547 -21.09 -7.37 -8.02
CA ASN A 547 -21.09 -8.68 -7.36
C ASN A 547 -19.67 -9.03 -6.87
N ASP A 548 -18.92 -8.01 -6.41
CA ASP A 548 -17.50 -8.05 -6.12
C ASP A 548 -17.29 -8.04 -4.60
N PRO A 549 -16.83 -9.16 -4.01
CA PRO A 549 -16.58 -9.28 -2.57
C PRO A 549 -15.60 -8.20 -2.05
N ILE A 550 -14.77 -7.65 -2.93
CA ILE A 550 -13.67 -6.73 -2.61
C ILE A 550 -14.15 -5.38 -2.06
N PHE A 551 -15.22 -4.80 -2.60
CA PHE A 551 -15.77 -3.53 -2.12
C PHE A 551 -16.49 -3.64 -0.77
N THR A 552 -16.93 -4.85 -0.43
CA THR A 552 -17.75 -5.11 0.75
C THR A 552 -16.90 -5.23 2.04
N TYR A 553 -15.73 -5.89 2.03
CA TYR A 553 -14.91 -5.97 3.25
C TYR A 553 -14.05 -4.74 3.52
N SER A 554 -13.64 -3.94 2.53
CA SER A 554 -12.84 -2.73 2.76
C SER A 554 -13.64 -1.70 3.53
N ALA A 555 -14.91 -1.57 3.18
CA ALA A 555 -15.88 -0.81 3.92
C ALA A 555 -16.13 -1.38 5.33
N ALA A 556 -16.27 -2.70 5.49
CA ALA A 556 -16.50 -3.32 6.80
C ALA A 556 -15.30 -3.19 7.74
N ILE A 557 -14.08 -3.43 7.26
CA ILE A 557 -12.83 -3.23 8.01
C ILE A 557 -12.69 -1.76 8.39
N SER A 558 -12.89 -0.83 7.44
CA SER A 558 -12.82 0.61 7.72
C SER A 558 -13.85 1.06 8.79
N ARG A 559 -15.06 0.47 8.81
CA ARG A 559 -16.07 0.75 9.85
C ARG A 559 -15.65 0.26 11.22
N LEU A 560 -15.28 -1.02 11.31
CA LEU A 560 -14.93 -1.66 12.58
C LEU A 560 -13.65 -1.04 13.13
N ALA A 561 -12.61 -0.93 12.30
CA ALA A 561 -11.34 -0.36 12.69
C ALA A 561 -11.46 1.12 13.01
N GLY A 562 -12.27 1.89 12.25
CA GLY A 562 -12.58 3.28 12.58
C GLY A 562 -13.15 3.44 13.99
N ALA A 563 -13.96 2.49 14.46
CA ALA A 563 -14.44 2.46 15.83
C ALA A 563 -13.32 2.13 16.84
N ALA A 564 -12.53 1.09 16.57
CA ALA A 564 -11.42 0.68 17.44
C ALA A 564 -10.28 1.74 17.51
N LEU A 565 -10.13 2.56 16.48
CA LEU A 565 -9.09 3.58 16.36
C LEU A 565 -9.57 4.98 16.74
N LEU A 566 -10.78 5.13 17.30
CA LEU A 566 -11.35 6.43 17.66
C LEU A 566 -10.36 7.32 18.44
N GLY A 567 -10.03 8.48 17.88
CA GLY A 567 -9.11 9.44 18.50
C GLY A 567 -7.64 9.27 18.14
N LEU A 568 -7.27 8.21 17.42
CA LEU A 568 -5.97 8.09 16.74
C LEU A 568 -6.06 8.72 15.35
N LYS A 569 -4.92 9.23 14.86
CA LYS A 569 -4.79 9.79 13.51
C LYS A 569 -3.55 9.21 12.86
N ARG A 570 -3.57 9.08 11.53
CA ARG A 570 -2.36 8.79 10.76
C ARG A 570 -1.59 10.08 10.47
N ASP A 571 -0.26 10.02 10.46
CA ASP A 571 0.62 11.12 10.06
C ASP A 571 0.83 11.16 8.54
N GLU A 572 1.72 12.04 8.08
CA GLU A 572 2.07 12.21 6.66
C GLU A 572 2.73 10.97 6.02
N ASN A 573 3.21 10.04 6.84
CA ASN A 573 3.80 8.77 6.41
C ASN A 573 2.81 7.60 6.52
N GLY A 574 1.57 7.86 6.95
CA GLY A 574 0.54 6.85 7.14
C GLY A 574 0.61 6.10 8.49
N GLU A 575 1.47 6.51 9.42
CA GLU A 575 1.63 5.84 10.73
C GLU A 575 0.69 6.40 11.80
N PHE A 576 0.19 5.56 12.71
CA PHE A 576 -0.67 6.02 13.81
C PHE A 576 0.08 6.86 14.84
N VAL A 577 -0.41 8.08 15.05
CA VAL A 577 0.01 9.00 16.09
C VAL A 577 -0.76 8.69 17.37
N PHE A 578 -0.02 8.24 18.38
CA PHE A 578 -0.58 8.01 19.71
C PHE A 578 -0.50 9.28 20.55
N PRO A 579 -1.54 9.61 21.33
CA PRO A 579 -1.47 10.70 22.29
C PRO A 579 -0.35 10.45 23.30
N VAL A 580 0.37 11.50 23.66
CA VAL A 580 1.42 11.44 24.68
C VAL A 580 0.76 11.04 26.00
N SER A 581 1.26 9.99 26.64
CA SER A 581 0.80 9.54 27.96
C SER A 581 0.89 10.71 28.94
N GLN A 582 -0.24 11.09 29.55
CA GLN A 582 -0.27 12.03 30.67
C GLN A 582 0.13 11.33 31.98
#